data_AF-A0A3S1NAA6-F1
#
_entry.id   AF-A0A3S1NAA6-F1
#
_cell.length_a   1.000
_cell.length_b   1.000
_cell.length_c   1.000
_cell.angle_alpha   90.00
_cell.angle_beta   90.00
_cell.angle_gamma   90.00
#
_symmetry.space_group_name_H-M   'P 1'
#
loop_
_entity.id
_entity.type
_entity.pdbx_description
1 polymer ?
#
loop_
_entity_poly.entity_id
_entity_poly.type
_entity_poly.pdbx_seq_one_letter_code
_entity_poly.pdbx_strand_id
1 'polypeptide(L)' 'MDQRTIDRALFLLRKYRDTLVMSHAPMGPDGVPELRTAAQTADPLEIAALEDIAQLDAVIKEMSTAASSSGC' A
#
# COMPACT_ATOMS: atom_id res chain seq x y z
N MET A 1 1.80 18.48 -13.07
CA MET A 1 0.68 17.53 -13.22
C MET A 1 -0.51 18.17 -12.54
N ASP A 2 -1.70 18.14 -13.14
CA ASP A 2 -2.90 18.70 -12.50
C ASP A 2 -3.36 17.83 -11.32
N GLN A 3 -4.07 18.44 -10.37
CA GLN A 3 -4.53 17.78 -9.15
C GLN A 3 -5.40 16.54 -9.44
N ARG A 4 -6.24 16.58 -10.48
CA ARG A 4 -7.10 15.45 -10.86
C ARG A 4 -6.27 14.24 -11.28
N THR A 5 -5.16 14.46 -11.98
CA THR A 5 -4.25 13.38 -12.35
C THR A 5 -3.52 12.81 -11.12
N ILE A 6 -3.13 13.64 -10.16
CA ILE A 6 -2.53 13.19 -8.88
C ILE A 6 -3.54 12.37 -8.07
N ASP A 7 -4.78 12.84 -7.94
CA ASP A 7 -5.84 12.13 -7.20
C ASP A 7 -6.13 10.76 -7.82
N ARG A 8 -6.15 10.68 -9.16
CA ARG A 8 -6.35 9.41 -9.87
C ARG A 8 -5.18 8.46 -9.68
N ALA A 9 -3.95 8.96 -9.68
CA ALA A 9 -2.77 8.15 -9.37
C ALA A 9 -2.84 7.61 -7.94
N LEU A 10 -3.13 8.46 -6.95
CA LEU A 10 -3.30 8.05 -5.55
C LEU A 10 -4.38 6.98 -5.37
N PHE A 11 -5.51 7.12 -6.06
CA PHE A 11 -6.57 6.09 -6.06
C PHE A 11 -6.07 4.75 -6.59
N LEU A 12 -5.36 4.74 -7.72
CA LEU A 12 -4.83 3.52 -8.32
C LEU A 12 -3.76 2.87 -7.43
N LEU A 13 -2.87 3.66 -6.83
CA LEU A 13 -1.84 3.17 -5.91
C LEU A 13 -2.45 2.53 -4.67
N ARG A 14 -3.46 3.17 -4.05
CA ARG A 14 -4.20 2.58 -2.91
C ARG A 14 -4.88 1.27 -3.29
N LYS A 15 -5.54 1.24 -4.45
CA LYS A 15 -6.19 0.02 -4.94
C LYS A 15 -5.19 -1.11 -5.17
N TYR A 16 -4.02 -0.80 -5.71
CA TYR A 16 -2.96 -1.79 -5.90
C TYR A 16 -2.43 -2.32 -4.57
N ARG A 17 -2.20 -1.43 -3.60
CA ARG A 17 -1.82 -1.78 -2.22
C ARG A 17 -2.82 -2.75 -1.60
N ASP A 18 -4.11 -2.44 -1.68
CA ASP A 18 -5.16 -3.31 -1.12
C ASP A 18 -5.24 -4.66 -1.85
N THR A 19 -4.95 -4.69 -3.16
CA THR A 19 -4.89 -5.94 -3.93
C THR A 19 -3.72 -6.82 -3.48
N LEU A 20 -2.55 -6.24 -3.22
CA LEU A 20 -1.39 -6.97 -2.69
C LEU A 20 -1.70 -7.54 -1.30
N VAL A 21 -2.31 -6.75 -0.42
CA VAL A 21 -2.75 -7.21 0.91
C VAL A 21 -3.71 -8.39 0.78
N MET A 22 -4.75 -8.27 -0.06
CA MET A 22 -5.72 -9.36 -0.26
C MET A 22 -5.12 -10.63 -0.87
N SER A 23 -4.06 -10.50 -1.68
CA SER A 23 -3.48 -11.63 -2.41
C SER A 23 -2.39 -12.36 -1.62
N HIS A 24 -1.70 -11.67 -0.72
CA HIS A 24 -0.49 -12.17 -0.07
C HIS A 24 -0.54 -12.14 1.45
N ALA A 25 -1.39 -11.31 2.07
CA ALA A 25 -1.52 -11.34 3.51
C ALA A 25 -2.36 -12.57 3.93
N PRO A 26 -1.93 -13.29 4.99
CA PRO A 26 -2.69 -14.40 5.52
C PRO A 26 -4.03 -13.92 6.08
N MET A 27 -5.06 -14.74 5.95
CA MET A 27 -6.37 -14.44 6.53
C MET A 27 -6.31 -14.59 8.05
N GLY A 28 -6.67 -13.53 8.76
CA GLY A 28 -6.87 -13.54 10.20
C GLY A 28 -8.11 -14.35 10.61
N PRO A 29 -8.31 -14.56 11.92
CA PRO A 29 -9.41 -15.37 12.46
C PRO A 29 -10.80 -14.82 12.11
N ASP A 30 -10.90 -13.51 11.86
CA ASP A 30 -12.15 -12.83 11.49
C ASP A 30 -12.42 -12.83 9.98
N GLY A 31 -11.59 -13.53 9.18
CA GLY A 31 -11.72 -13.56 7.73
C GLY A 31 -11.30 -12.25 7.05
N VAL A 32 -10.49 -11.44 7.73
CA VAL A 32 -9.86 -10.23 7.18
C VAL A 32 -8.36 -10.48 7.00
N PRO A 33 -7.74 -10.08 5.88
CA PRO A 33 -6.30 -10.23 5.74
C PRO A 33 -5.55 -9.45 6.83
N GLU A 34 -4.59 -10.10 7.46
CA GLU A 34 -3.79 -9.54 8.55
C GLU A 34 -2.33 -9.45 8.10
N LEU A 35 -1.82 -8.22 8.00
CA LEU A 35 -0.42 -8.00 7.65
C LEU A 35 0.46 -8.43 8.82
N ARG A 36 1.28 -9.45 8.58
CA ARG A 36 2.36 -9.84 9.47
C ARG A 36 3.56 -8.92 9.28
N THR A 37 4.44 -8.87 10.27
CA THR A 37 5.78 -8.31 10.10
C THR A 37 6.68 -9.28 9.33
N ALA A 38 7.73 -8.79 8.69
CA ALA A 38 8.70 -9.65 8.00
C ALA A 38 9.34 -10.70 8.93
N ALA A 39 9.42 -10.42 10.24
CA ALA A 39 9.93 -11.38 11.22
C ALA A 39 8.94 -12.51 11.57
N GLN A 40 7.66 -12.36 11.21
CA GLN A 40 6.58 -13.30 11.50
C GLN A 40 6.25 -14.21 10.31
N THR A 41 6.88 -14.01 9.16
CA THR A 41 6.72 -14.85 7.98
C THR A 41 8.06 -15.39 7.49
N ALA A 42 8.04 -16.63 6.99
CA ALA A 42 9.17 -17.27 6.32
C ALA A 42 8.86 -17.54 4.84
N ASP A 43 7.68 -17.13 4.35
CA ASP A 43 7.31 -17.25 2.95
C ASP A 43 7.97 -16.11 2.15
N PRO A 44 8.87 -16.43 1.20
CA PRO A 44 9.52 -15.41 0.39
C PRO A 44 8.55 -14.52 -0.39
N LEU A 45 7.38 -15.03 -0.79
CA LEU A 45 6.38 -14.24 -1.51
C LEU A 45 5.64 -13.28 -0.59
N GLU A 46 5.34 -13.70 0.64
CA GLU A 46 4.74 -12.82 1.65
C GLU A 46 5.74 -11.72 2.04
N ILE A 47 7.02 -12.06 2.24
CA ILE A 47 8.07 -11.08 2.55
C ILE A 47 8.19 -10.02 1.45
N ALA A 48 8.27 -10.43 0.18
CA ALA A 48 8.34 -9.50 -0.94
C ALA A 48 7.10 -8.60 -1.02
N ALA A 49 5.91 -9.17 -0.82
CA ALA A 49 4.67 -8.39 -0.80
C ALA A 49 4.64 -7.37 0.35
N LEU A 50 5.14 -7.72 1.55
CA LEU A 50 5.24 -6.79 2.68
C LEU A 50 6.18 -5.62 2.38
N GLU A 51 7.32 -5.88 1.73
CA GLU A 51 8.25 -4.83 1.29
C GLU A 51 7.63 -3.91 0.24
N ASP A 52 6.93 -4.48 -0.75
CA ASP A 52 6.22 -3.72 -1.78
C ASP A 52 5.11 -2.85 -1.19
N ILE A 53 4.32 -3.41 -0.25
CA ILE A 53 3.26 -2.67 0.46
C ILE A 53 3.87 -1.51 1.27
N ALA A 54 4.97 -1.74 1.98
CA ALA A 54 5.62 -0.70 2.78
C ALA A 54 6.16 0.44 1.90
N GLN A 55 6.80 0.12 0.77
CA GLN A 55 7.27 1.11 -0.19
C GLN A 55 6.09 1.89 -0.82
N LEU A 56 5.01 1.20 -1.15
CA LEU A 56 3.82 1.81 -1.73
C LEU A 56 3.11 2.75 -0.74
N ASP A 57 3.01 2.36 0.53
CA ASP A 57 2.48 3.22 1.60
C ASP A 57 3.34 4.49 1.77
N ALA A 58 4.67 4.39 1.66
CA ALA A 58 5.57 5.54 1.69
C ALA A 58 5.33 6.49 0.50
N VAL A 59 5.26 5.96 -0.73
CA VAL A 59 4.99 6.77 -1.94
C VAL A 59 3.62 7.44 -1.86
N ILE A 60 2.58 6.73 -1.44
CA ILE A 60 1.23 7.29 -1.27
C ILE A 60 1.27 8.45 -0.26
N LYS A 61 1.99 8.30 0.85
CA LYS A 61 2.14 9.34 1.87
C LYS A 61 2.86 10.57 1.31
N GLU A 62 3.97 10.38 0.62
CA GLU A 62 4.75 11.47 0.01
C GLU A 62 3.93 12.24 -1.03
N MET A 63 3.28 11.52 -1.96
CA MET A 63 2.43 12.13 -2.97
C MET A 63 1.22 12.88 -2.36
N SER A 64 0.60 12.32 -1.33
CA SER A 64 -0.51 12.97 -0.61
C SER A 64 -0.05 14.26 0.09
N THR A 65 1.15 14.25 0.65
CA THR A 65 1.74 15.43 1.30
C THR A 65 2.09 16.51 0.27
N ALA A 66 2.74 16.13 -0.83
CA ALA A 66 3.10 17.04 -1.91
C ALA A 66 1.88 17.68 -2.59
N ALA A 67 0.80 16.91 -2.77
CA ALA A 67 -0.47 17.42 -3.29
C ALA A 67 -1.07 18.48 -2.36
N SER A 68 -1.01 18.23 -1.05
CA SER A 68 -1.55 19.14 -0.03
C SER A 68 -0.74 20.44 0.09
N SER A 69 0.57 20.40 -0.13
CA SER A 69 1.44 21.58 -0.09
C SER A 69 1.43 22.43 -1.37
N SER A 70 0.88 21.89 -2.47
CA SER A 70 0.83 22.58 -3.78
C SER A 70 -0.43 23.43 -3.98
N GLY A 71 -1.34 23.42 -3.00
CA GLY A 71 -2.61 24.15 -3.02
C GLY A 71 -2.58 25.53 -2.35
N CYS A 72 -1.41 26.16 -2.17
CA CYS A 72 -1.25 27.54 -1.69
C CYS A 72 -1.00 28.52 -2.83
#